data_AF-A0A1J0CN80-F1
#
_entry.id   AF-A0A1J0CN80-F1
#
_cell.length_a   1.000
_cell.length_b   1.000
_cell.length_c   1.000
_cell.angle_alpha   90.00
_cell.angle_beta   90.00
_cell.angle_gamma   90.00
#
_symmetry.space_group_name_H-M   'P 1'
#
loop_
_entity.id
_entity.type
_entity.pdbx_description
1 polymer ?
#
loop_
_entity_poly.entity_id
_entity_poly.type
_entity_poly.pdbx_seq_one_letter_code
_entity_poly.pdbx_strand_id
1 'polypeptide(L)'
;GGASFVPSETNPYQDGSSHGTHVAGTIAALNNSIGVLGVAPSASLYAVKVLDSTGSGQYSWIINGIEWAISNNMDVINMSLGGPTGSTALKTVVDKAVSSGIVVAAAAGNEGSSGSSSTVGYPAKYPSTIAVGAVNSSNQRASFSSAGSELDVMAPGVSIQSTLPGGTYGAYNGTSMATPHVAGAAALILSKHPTWTNAQVRDRLESTATYLGNSFYYGKGLINVQAAAQ
;
A
#
# COMPACT_ATOMS: atom_id res chain seq x y z
N GLY A 1 3.44 -16.91 -4.79
CA GLY A 1 2.22 -17.55 -5.36
C GLY A 1 1.29 -16.48 -5.92
N GLY A 2 0.01 -16.76 -6.10
CA GLY A 2 -0.95 -15.73 -6.54
C GLY A 2 -2.23 -16.26 -7.16
N ALA A 3 -3.19 -15.37 -7.38
CA ALA A 3 -4.46 -15.64 -8.06
C ALA A 3 -4.94 -14.39 -8.82
N SER A 4 -5.73 -14.60 -9.87
CA SER A 4 -6.39 -13.51 -10.60
C SER A 4 -7.89 -13.58 -10.41
N PHE A 5 -8.51 -12.42 -10.25
CA PHE A 5 -9.95 -12.21 -10.16
C PHE A 5 -10.47 -11.34 -11.32
N VAL A 6 -9.62 -11.10 -12.32
CA VAL A 6 -9.99 -10.42 -13.57
C VAL A 6 -10.43 -11.49 -14.58
N PRO A 7 -11.71 -11.54 -14.99
CA PRO A 7 -12.26 -12.66 -15.75
C PRO A 7 -11.54 -12.99 -17.05
N SER A 8 -11.09 -11.97 -17.79
CA SER A 8 -10.39 -12.10 -19.08
C SER A 8 -8.86 -12.14 -18.95
N GLU A 9 -8.31 -11.99 -17.74
CA GLU A 9 -6.86 -11.95 -17.50
C GLU A 9 -6.48 -12.87 -16.33
N THR A 10 -6.57 -14.18 -16.55
CA THR A 10 -6.55 -15.19 -15.49
C THR A 10 -5.15 -15.52 -14.94
N ASN A 11 -4.08 -15.11 -15.62
CA ASN A 11 -2.71 -15.32 -15.15
C ASN A 11 -2.24 -14.13 -14.29
N PRO A 12 -2.09 -14.28 -12.96
CA PRO A 12 -1.67 -13.18 -12.08
C PRO A 12 -0.19 -12.78 -12.27
N TYR A 13 0.61 -13.64 -12.91
CA TYR A 13 2.03 -13.39 -13.15
C TYR A 13 2.29 -12.53 -14.41
N GLN A 14 1.21 -12.16 -15.12
CA GLN A 14 1.24 -11.25 -16.26
C GLN A 14 0.68 -9.89 -15.86
N ASP A 15 1.56 -8.93 -15.65
CA ASP A 15 1.18 -7.56 -15.38
C ASP A 15 1.12 -6.74 -16.68
N GLY A 16 -0.09 -6.66 -17.27
CA GLY A 16 -0.34 -5.85 -18.46
C GLY A 16 -0.27 -4.34 -18.22
N SER A 17 -0.43 -3.88 -16.97
CA SER A 17 -0.43 -2.46 -16.62
C SER A 17 0.95 -1.92 -16.22
N SER A 18 1.89 -2.81 -15.91
CA SER A 18 3.19 -2.53 -15.25
C SER A 18 3.12 -1.98 -13.82
N HIS A 19 1.97 -1.51 -13.36
CA HIS A 19 1.80 -0.86 -12.06
C HIS A 19 2.04 -1.84 -10.90
N GLY A 20 1.49 -3.05 -10.98
CA GLY A 20 1.65 -4.08 -9.94
C GLY A 20 3.11 -4.50 -9.76
N THR A 21 3.86 -4.63 -10.86
CA THR A 21 5.30 -4.96 -10.87
C THR A 21 6.11 -3.85 -10.21
N HIS A 22 5.76 -2.58 -10.46
CA HIS A 22 6.42 -1.43 -9.85
C HIS A 22 6.17 -1.36 -8.34
N VAL A 23 4.92 -1.55 -7.92
CA VAL A 23 4.53 -1.63 -6.51
C VAL A 23 5.26 -2.78 -5.82
N ALA A 24 5.26 -3.96 -6.42
CA ALA A 24 5.92 -5.16 -5.92
C ALA A 24 7.43 -4.97 -5.68
N GLY A 25 8.13 -4.30 -6.60
CA GLY A 25 9.55 -4.01 -6.44
C GLY A 25 9.87 -3.09 -5.27
N THR A 26 9.00 -2.10 -4.99
CA THR A 26 9.17 -1.22 -3.82
C THR A 26 9.06 -2.02 -2.52
N ILE A 27 8.19 -3.04 -2.48
CA ILE A 27 8.06 -3.94 -1.32
C ILE A 27 9.28 -4.85 -1.22
N ALA A 28 9.62 -5.57 -2.28
CA ALA A 28 10.48 -6.76 -2.17
C ALA A 28 11.41 -7.01 -3.38
N ALA A 29 11.85 -5.97 -4.10
CA ALA A 29 12.95 -6.16 -5.04
C ALA A 29 14.16 -6.76 -4.31
N LEU A 30 14.75 -7.79 -4.91
CA LEU A 30 15.75 -8.64 -4.27
C LEU A 30 17.01 -7.87 -3.90
N ASN A 31 17.60 -8.22 -2.76
CA ASN A 31 18.94 -7.76 -2.42
C ASN A 31 19.99 -8.58 -3.18
N ASN A 32 20.46 -8.06 -4.30
CA ASN A 32 21.46 -8.69 -5.15
C ASN A 32 22.30 -7.63 -5.89
N SER A 33 23.05 -8.02 -6.92
CA SER A 33 23.96 -7.15 -7.66
C SER A 33 23.32 -6.41 -8.84
N ILE A 34 21.99 -6.41 -9.00
CA ILE A 34 21.29 -5.78 -10.13
C ILE A 34 20.16 -4.88 -9.66
N GLY A 35 19.86 -3.85 -10.44
CA GLY A 35 18.62 -3.11 -10.30
C GLY A 35 18.48 -2.29 -9.02
N VAL A 36 17.42 -2.57 -8.27
CA VAL A 36 16.95 -1.82 -7.10
C VAL A 36 16.72 -2.76 -5.92
N LEU A 37 16.49 -2.18 -4.74
CA LEU A 37 16.26 -2.89 -3.49
C LEU A 37 14.89 -2.53 -2.92
N GLY A 38 14.08 -3.53 -2.57
CA GLY A 38 12.81 -3.35 -1.89
C GLY A 38 13.00 -3.13 -0.39
N VAL A 39 11.97 -2.62 0.28
CA VAL A 39 11.99 -2.40 1.74
C VAL A 39 12.17 -3.71 2.51
N ALA A 40 11.43 -4.75 2.13
CA ALA A 40 11.52 -6.11 2.68
C ALA A 40 11.96 -7.10 1.58
N PRO A 41 13.25 -7.11 1.18
CA PRO A 41 13.73 -7.82 -0.01
C PRO A 41 13.62 -9.35 0.06
N SER A 42 13.40 -9.90 1.25
CA SER A 42 13.20 -11.34 1.49
C SER A 42 11.74 -11.70 1.80
N ALA A 43 10.81 -10.75 1.69
CA ALA A 43 9.39 -11.02 1.90
C ALA A 43 8.88 -12.01 0.84
N SER A 44 8.04 -12.97 1.27
CA SER A 44 7.37 -13.87 0.35
C SER A 44 6.28 -13.12 -0.41
N LEU A 45 6.48 -12.95 -1.72
CA LEU A 45 5.61 -12.11 -2.55
C LEU A 45 4.50 -12.91 -3.22
N TYR A 46 3.28 -12.36 -3.21
CA TYR A 46 2.09 -12.96 -3.81
C TYR A 46 1.39 -11.99 -4.76
N ALA A 47 1.15 -12.43 -6.00
CA ALA A 47 0.47 -11.63 -7.02
C ALA A 47 -1.05 -11.85 -6.95
N VAL A 48 -1.80 -10.85 -6.49
CA VAL A 48 -3.26 -10.90 -6.39
C VAL A 48 -3.85 -9.91 -7.39
N LYS A 49 -4.17 -10.41 -8.59
CA LYS A 49 -4.57 -9.56 -9.71
C LYS A 49 -6.05 -9.23 -9.64
N VAL A 50 -6.35 -7.97 -9.36
CA VAL A 50 -7.72 -7.41 -9.24
C VAL A 50 -7.98 -6.24 -10.17
N LEU A 51 -6.97 -5.84 -10.95
CA LEU A 51 -7.02 -4.79 -11.97
C LEU A 51 -6.63 -5.38 -13.33
N ASP A 52 -7.36 -4.99 -14.37
CA ASP A 52 -7.08 -5.35 -15.75
C ASP A 52 -5.89 -4.55 -16.33
N SER A 53 -5.55 -4.80 -17.58
CA SER A 53 -4.43 -4.14 -18.27
C SER A 53 -4.59 -2.62 -18.45
N THR A 54 -5.80 -2.08 -18.24
CA THR A 54 -6.05 -0.63 -18.23
C THR A 54 -5.79 0.00 -16.85
N GLY A 55 -5.45 -0.80 -15.84
CA GLY A 55 -5.28 -0.35 -14.46
C GLY A 55 -6.59 -0.17 -13.71
N SER A 56 -7.70 -0.68 -14.23
CA SER A 56 -9.03 -0.56 -13.64
C SER A 56 -9.55 -1.90 -13.13
N GLY A 57 -10.44 -1.88 -12.14
CA GLY A 57 -11.04 -3.10 -11.61
C GLY A 57 -12.36 -2.85 -10.91
N GLN A 58 -13.21 -3.88 -10.89
CA GLN A 58 -14.47 -3.84 -10.16
C GLN A 58 -14.23 -4.08 -8.67
N TYR A 59 -15.06 -3.47 -7.82
CA TYR A 59 -14.99 -3.71 -6.38
C TYR A 59 -15.18 -5.19 -6.01
N SER A 60 -15.99 -5.94 -6.78
CA SER A 60 -16.14 -7.39 -6.60
C SER A 60 -14.81 -8.14 -6.77
N TRP A 61 -13.99 -7.75 -7.76
CA TRP A 61 -12.67 -8.36 -7.98
C TRP A 61 -11.72 -8.04 -6.83
N ILE A 62 -11.73 -6.80 -6.36
CA ILE A 62 -10.94 -6.36 -5.19
C ILE A 62 -11.38 -7.15 -3.95
N ILE A 63 -12.68 -7.30 -3.71
CA ILE A 63 -13.23 -8.08 -2.60
C ILE A 63 -12.73 -9.52 -2.65
N ASN A 64 -12.81 -10.19 -3.81
CA ASN A 64 -12.31 -11.57 -3.94
C ASN A 64 -10.79 -11.67 -3.74
N GLY A 65 -10.03 -10.66 -4.16
CA GLY A 65 -8.60 -10.59 -3.86
C GLY A 65 -8.30 -10.52 -2.36
N ILE A 66 -9.08 -9.73 -1.62
CA ILE A 66 -8.94 -9.63 -0.15
C ILE A 66 -9.36 -10.94 0.51
N GLU A 67 -10.48 -11.56 0.09
CA GLU A 67 -10.90 -12.87 0.61
C GLU A 67 -9.86 -13.96 0.35
N TRP A 68 -9.21 -13.93 -0.82
CA TRP A 68 -8.10 -14.83 -1.12
C TRP A 68 -6.93 -14.60 -0.17
N ALA A 69 -6.56 -13.35 0.11
CA ALA A 69 -5.48 -13.03 1.03
C ALA A 69 -5.78 -13.52 2.45
N ILE A 70 -7.03 -13.39 2.92
CA ILE A 70 -7.48 -13.96 4.19
C ILE A 70 -7.35 -15.48 4.19
N SER A 71 -7.89 -16.14 3.16
CA SER A 71 -7.93 -17.60 3.05
C SER A 71 -6.55 -18.23 2.87
N ASN A 72 -5.55 -17.45 2.43
CA ASN A 72 -4.16 -17.88 2.25
C ASN A 72 -3.24 -17.34 3.34
N ASN A 73 -3.78 -16.82 4.46
CA ASN A 73 -3.01 -16.41 5.63
C ASN A 73 -1.93 -15.36 5.31
N MET A 74 -2.24 -14.37 4.47
CA MET A 74 -1.32 -13.26 4.23
C MET A 74 -1.14 -12.42 5.49
N ASP A 75 0.10 -12.02 5.80
CA ASP A 75 0.37 -11.15 6.94
C ASP A 75 0.12 -9.66 6.62
N VAL A 76 0.34 -9.27 5.36
CA VAL A 76 0.24 -7.88 4.88
C VAL A 76 -0.49 -7.83 3.54
N ILE A 77 -1.43 -6.90 3.41
CA ILE A 77 -2.09 -6.53 2.15
C ILE A 77 -1.66 -5.11 1.76
N ASN A 78 -1.20 -4.96 0.52
CA ASN A 78 -0.97 -3.66 -0.11
C ASN A 78 -2.04 -3.39 -1.17
N MET A 79 -2.82 -2.33 -0.99
CA MET A 79 -3.80 -1.85 -1.97
C MET A 79 -3.39 -0.48 -2.51
N SER A 80 -2.52 -0.48 -3.52
CA SER A 80 -2.09 0.72 -4.26
C SER A 80 -3.16 1.20 -5.27
N LEU A 81 -4.42 1.18 -4.85
CA LEU A 81 -5.63 1.43 -5.66
C LEU A 81 -6.71 2.10 -4.81
N GLY A 82 -7.74 2.62 -5.47
CA GLY A 82 -8.93 3.07 -4.77
C GLY A 82 -10.00 3.63 -5.71
N GLY A 83 -11.15 3.96 -5.13
CA GLY A 83 -12.25 4.63 -5.82
C GLY A 83 -12.91 5.71 -4.96
N PRO A 84 -13.68 6.63 -5.56
CA PRO A 84 -14.24 7.79 -4.88
C PRO A 84 -15.43 7.45 -3.97
N THR A 85 -16.08 6.31 -4.19
CA THR A 85 -17.33 5.94 -3.51
C THR A 85 -17.12 4.74 -2.60
N GLY A 86 -17.66 4.82 -1.37
CA GLY A 86 -17.61 3.71 -0.43
C GLY A 86 -18.53 2.56 -0.83
N SER A 87 -18.18 1.35 -0.39
CA SER A 87 -19.01 0.15 -0.52
C SER A 87 -19.08 -0.59 0.81
N THR A 88 -20.29 -0.92 1.26
CA THR A 88 -20.49 -1.73 2.48
C THR A 88 -19.79 -3.08 2.37
N ALA A 89 -19.87 -3.74 1.21
CA ALA A 89 -19.22 -5.03 0.99
C ALA A 89 -17.69 -4.93 1.05
N LEU A 90 -17.12 -3.87 0.45
CA LEU A 90 -15.68 -3.62 0.52
C LEU A 90 -15.23 -3.34 1.96
N LYS A 91 -15.98 -2.52 2.71
CA LYS A 91 -15.69 -2.27 4.12
C LYS A 91 -15.70 -3.56 4.93
N THR A 92 -16.72 -4.40 4.76
CA THR A 92 -16.86 -5.66 5.50
C THR A 92 -15.66 -6.58 5.30
N VAL A 93 -15.20 -6.77 4.05
CA VAL A 93 -14.07 -7.67 3.79
C VAL A 93 -12.74 -7.09 4.29
N VAL A 94 -12.55 -5.77 4.20
CA VAL A 94 -11.37 -5.08 4.75
C VAL A 94 -11.32 -5.22 6.28
N ASP A 95 -12.45 -4.96 6.96
CA ASP A 95 -12.57 -5.15 8.40
C ASP A 95 -12.35 -6.63 8.78
N LYS A 96 -12.80 -7.56 7.94
CA LYS A 96 -12.56 -9.00 8.14
C LYS A 96 -11.08 -9.37 8.00
N ALA A 97 -10.36 -8.79 7.04
CA ALA A 97 -8.91 -8.98 6.90
C ALA A 97 -8.16 -8.50 8.14
N VAL A 98 -8.45 -7.28 8.60
CA VAL A 98 -7.81 -6.71 9.78
C VAL A 98 -8.17 -7.49 11.05
N SER A 99 -9.42 -7.89 11.24
CA SER A 99 -9.80 -8.73 12.40
C SER A 99 -9.20 -10.14 12.35
N SER A 100 -8.74 -10.61 11.19
CA SER A 100 -8.02 -11.88 11.03
C SER A 100 -6.50 -11.75 11.25
N GLY A 101 -6.02 -10.56 11.66
CA GLY A 101 -4.61 -10.32 11.98
C GLY A 101 -3.76 -9.76 10.85
N ILE A 102 -4.37 -9.40 9.71
CA ILE A 102 -3.64 -8.88 8.54
C ILE A 102 -3.41 -7.37 8.69
N VAL A 103 -2.19 -6.89 8.40
CA VAL A 103 -1.93 -5.45 8.22
C VAL A 103 -2.41 -5.03 6.84
N VAL A 104 -3.27 -4.01 6.74
CA VAL A 104 -3.83 -3.56 5.47
C VAL A 104 -3.42 -2.11 5.20
N ALA A 105 -2.51 -1.90 4.24
CA ALA A 105 -2.09 -0.58 3.79
C ALA A 105 -2.76 -0.22 2.46
N ALA A 106 -3.32 0.99 2.36
CA ALA A 106 -4.04 1.45 1.19
C ALA A 106 -3.64 2.87 0.76
N ALA A 107 -3.59 3.11 -0.55
CA ALA A 107 -3.24 4.41 -1.11
C ALA A 107 -4.33 5.45 -0.83
N ALA A 108 -3.95 6.62 -0.30
CA ALA A 108 -4.91 7.67 0.03
C ALA A 108 -5.63 8.24 -1.21
N GLY A 109 -5.01 8.17 -2.40
CA GLY A 109 -5.54 8.75 -3.64
C GLY A 109 -4.68 9.90 -4.17
N ASN A 110 -4.95 10.30 -5.41
CA ASN A 110 -4.15 11.29 -6.13
C ASN A 110 -4.97 12.55 -6.51
N GLU A 111 -6.00 12.87 -5.73
CA GLU A 111 -6.97 13.94 -6.02
C GLU A 111 -6.56 15.31 -5.45
N GLY A 112 -5.38 15.41 -4.83
CA GLY A 112 -4.90 16.63 -4.18
C GLY A 112 -5.73 17.02 -2.94
N SER A 113 -5.76 18.30 -2.59
CA SER A 113 -6.55 18.82 -1.46
C SER A 113 -7.67 19.73 -1.92
N SER A 114 -8.84 19.67 -1.26
CA SER A 114 -10.00 20.51 -1.57
C SER A 114 -10.47 21.27 -0.32
N GLY A 115 -9.72 22.31 0.06
CA GLY A 115 -9.96 23.06 1.29
C GLY A 115 -9.89 22.15 2.53
N SER A 116 -10.95 22.12 3.33
CA SER A 116 -11.11 21.23 4.49
C SER A 116 -11.82 19.90 4.17
N SER A 117 -12.19 19.66 2.91
CA SER A 117 -12.87 18.42 2.51
C SER A 117 -11.88 17.29 2.28
N SER A 118 -12.18 16.11 2.81
CA SER A 118 -11.38 14.91 2.60
C SER A 118 -11.49 14.41 1.15
N THR A 119 -10.34 14.27 0.50
CA THR A 119 -10.17 13.70 -0.84
C THR A 119 -9.61 12.27 -0.80
N VAL A 120 -9.54 11.68 0.40
CA VAL A 120 -9.10 10.28 0.58
C VAL A 120 -10.11 9.34 -0.07
N GLY A 121 -9.62 8.42 -0.90
CA GLY A 121 -10.38 7.39 -1.60
C GLY A 121 -10.61 6.12 -0.77
N TYR A 122 -11.48 5.25 -1.24
CA TYR A 122 -11.75 3.94 -0.61
C TYR A 122 -10.92 2.84 -1.30
N PRO A 123 -10.32 1.90 -0.55
CA PRO A 123 -10.61 1.59 0.86
C PRO A 123 -9.80 2.38 1.90
N ALA A 124 -8.83 3.21 1.50
CA ALA A 124 -7.98 3.96 2.46
C ALA A 124 -8.79 4.81 3.46
N LYS A 125 -9.96 5.31 3.06
CA LYS A 125 -10.85 6.07 3.94
C LYS A 125 -11.49 5.23 5.06
N TYR A 126 -11.40 3.90 5.02
CA TYR A 126 -11.88 3.05 6.11
C TYR A 126 -10.89 3.06 7.28
N PRO A 127 -11.35 3.30 8.52
CA PRO A 127 -10.46 3.37 9.69
C PRO A 127 -9.66 2.09 9.96
N SER A 128 -10.11 0.93 9.45
CA SER A 128 -9.40 -0.34 9.60
C SER A 128 -8.12 -0.41 8.77
N THR A 129 -8.04 0.32 7.65
CA THR A 129 -6.82 0.41 6.83
C THR A 129 -5.85 1.45 7.36
N ILE A 130 -4.58 1.31 6.97
CA ILE A 130 -3.57 2.36 7.09
C ILE A 130 -3.60 3.16 5.77
N ALA A 131 -4.14 4.37 5.82
CA ALA A 131 -4.19 5.30 4.70
C ALA A 131 -2.83 5.97 4.49
N VAL A 132 -2.24 5.76 3.31
CA VAL A 132 -0.88 6.21 3.01
C VAL A 132 -0.88 7.36 2.00
N GLY A 133 -0.40 8.51 2.44
CA GLY A 133 -0.14 9.68 1.58
C GLY A 133 1.30 9.70 1.03
N ALA A 134 1.53 10.56 0.04
CA ALA A 134 2.81 10.68 -0.66
C ALA A 134 3.58 11.94 -0.27
N VAL A 135 4.86 11.77 0.06
CA VAL A 135 5.85 12.87 0.18
C VAL A 135 6.92 12.77 -0.91
N ASN A 136 7.58 13.89 -1.19
CA ASN A 136 8.78 13.95 -2.00
C ASN A 136 10.06 13.75 -1.14
N SER A 137 11.22 13.76 -1.78
CA SER A 137 12.53 13.60 -1.12
C SER A 137 12.88 14.72 -0.12
N SER A 138 12.15 15.84 -0.14
CA SER A 138 12.30 16.96 0.79
C SER A 138 11.28 16.89 1.94
N ASN A 139 10.64 15.74 2.14
CA ASN A 139 9.57 15.51 3.13
C ASN A 139 8.35 16.43 2.97
N GLN A 140 8.14 16.99 1.79
CA GLN A 140 6.96 17.81 1.50
C GLN A 140 5.87 16.93 0.90
N ARG A 141 4.61 17.18 1.30
CA ARG A 141 3.46 16.51 0.68
C ARG A 141 3.47 16.72 -0.82
N ALA A 142 3.34 15.65 -1.60
CA ALA A 142 3.19 15.74 -3.04
C ALA A 142 1.89 16.48 -3.39
N SER A 143 1.90 17.31 -4.43
CA SER A 143 0.75 18.13 -4.83
C SER A 143 -0.51 17.31 -5.09
N PHE A 144 -0.35 16.12 -5.70
CA PHE A 144 -1.43 15.19 -5.99
C PHE A 144 -1.89 14.39 -4.77
N SER A 145 -1.13 14.30 -3.67
CA SER A 145 -1.49 13.43 -2.56
C SER A 145 -2.81 13.89 -1.95
N SER A 146 -3.81 12.99 -1.96
CA SER A 146 -5.07 13.19 -1.25
C SER A 146 -4.83 13.53 0.22
N ALA A 147 -5.73 14.31 0.80
CA ALA A 147 -5.66 14.83 2.16
C ALA A 147 -7.01 14.63 2.87
N GLY A 148 -6.98 14.51 4.20
CA GLY A 148 -8.16 14.20 4.99
C GLY A 148 -7.79 13.82 6.43
N SER A 149 -8.77 13.84 7.32
CA SER A 149 -8.60 13.36 8.70
C SER A 149 -8.39 11.85 8.78
N GLU A 150 -8.64 11.13 7.69
CA GLU A 150 -8.46 9.68 7.57
C GLU A 150 -7.02 9.29 7.22
N LEU A 151 -6.11 10.24 6.93
CA LEU A 151 -4.70 9.95 6.69
C LEU A 151 -4.01 9.45 7.97
N ASP A 152 -3.34 8.31 7.88
CA ASP A 152 -2.59 7.74 9.01
C ASP A 152 -1.11 8.10 8.95
N VAL A 153 -0.46 7.86 7.81
CA VAL A 153 0.99 8.05 7.63
C VAL A 153 1.35 8.49 6.22
N MET A 154 2.61 8.91 6.06
CA MET A 154 3.19 9.31 4.78
C MET A 154 4.39 8.43 4.44
N ALA A 155 4.63 8.25 3.14
CA ALA A 155 5.82 7.61 2.62
C ALA A 155 6.26 8.21 1.28
N PRO A 156 7.48 7.94 0.81
CA PRO A 156 7.96 8.46 -0.47
C PRO A 156 7.07 8.01 -1.64
N GLY A 157 6.54 8.96 -2.41
CA GLY A 157 5.66 8.69 -3.55
C GLY A 157 5.97 9.52 -4.80
N VAL A 158 7.13 10.19 -4.85
CA VAL A 158 7.57 11.01 -5.98
C VAL A 158 8.91 10.49 -6.50
N SER A 159 9.00 10.27 -7.81
CA SER A 159 10.19 9.76 -8.51
C SER A 159 10.70 8.44 -7.94
N ILE A 160 9.78 7.53 -7.64
CA ILE A 160 10.11 6.23 -7.01
C ILE A 160 10.57 5.26 -8.09
N GLN A 161 11.87 4.95 -8.10
CA GLN A 161 12.44 3.91 -8.95
C GLN A 161 12.06 2.52 -8.45
N SER A 162 11.57 1.68 -9.35
CA SER A 162 11.24 0.29 -9.05
C SER A 162 11.32 -0.61 -10.30
N THR A 163 11.07 -1.89 -10.12
CA THR A 163 11.02 -2.91 -11.18
C THR A 163 9.83 -2.71 -12.13
N LEU A 164 10.04 -2.94 -13.42
CA LEU A 164 9.00 -2.96 -14.45
C LEU A 164 9.03 -4.29 -15.21
N PRO A 165 7.93 -4.66 -15.91
CA PRO A 165 7.93 -5.80 -16.82
C PRO A 165 9.07 -5.75 -17.84
N GLY A 166 9.47 -6.91 -18.36
CA GLY A 166 10.59 -7.03 -19.30
C GLY A 166 11.97 -6.88 -18.66
N GLY A 167 12.08 -6.96 -17.33
CA GLY A 167 13.36 -6.90 -16.62
C GLY A 167 13.97 -5.50 -16.58
N THR A 168 13.14 -4.46 -16.70
CA THR A 168 13.57 -3.06 -16.71
C THR A 168 13.22 -2.35 -15.40
N TYR A 169 13.55 -1.07 -15.32
CA TYR A 169 13.31 -0.23 -14.13
C TYR A 169 12.78 1.13 -14.59
N GLY A 170 11.96 1.76 -13.76
CA GLY A 170 11.42 3.09 -14.07
C GLY A 170 10.84 3.80 -12.85
N ALA A 171 10.74 5.13 -12.97
CA ALA A 171 10.34 6.01 -11.88
C ALA A 171 8.86 6.41 -12.03
N TYR A 172 8.05 6.14 -11.00
CA TYR A 172 6.62 6.49 -10.97
C TYR A 172 6.32 7.47 -9.84
N ASN A 173 5.20 8.18 -9.99
CA ASN A 173 4.64 9.09 -8.99
C ASN A 173 3.25 8.58 -8.56
N GLY A 174 2.95 8.67 -7.27
CA GLY A 174 1.61 8.37 -6.76
C GLY A 174 1.62 7.92 -5.31
N THR A 175 0.48 8.06 -4.64
CA THR A 175 0.23 7.38 -3.35
C THR A 175 0.31 5.86 -3.49
N SER A 176 0.07 5.33 -4.70
CA SER A 176 0.35 3.94 -5.08
C SER A 176 1.81 3.52 -4.85
N MET A 177 2.78 4.43 -4.94
CA MET A 177 4.20 4.16 -4.71
C MET A 177 4.62 4.42 -3.25
N ALA A 178 3.87 5.26 -2.53
CA ALA A 178 4.04 5.44 -1.09
C ALA A 178 3.57 4.22 -0.29
N THR A 179 2.40 3.68 -0.63
CA THR A 179 1.79 2.51 0.04
C THR A 179 2.73 1.30 0.19
N PRO A 180 3.47 0.86 -0.83
CA PRO A 180 4.36 -0.31 -0.71
C PRO A 180 5.55 -0.08 0.23
N HIS A 181 5.96 1.16 0.50
CA HIS A 181 6.96 1.42 1.55
C HIS A 181 6.41 1.04 2.93
N VAL A 182 5.14 1.36 3.21
CA VAL A 182 4.47 1.02 4.47
C VAL A 182 4.24 -0.49 4.58
N ALA A 183 3.80 -1.13 3.49
CA ALA A 183 3.63 -2.58 3.45
C ALA A 183 4.94 -3.34 3.67
N GLY A 184 6.03 -2.89 3.02
CA GLY A 184 7.36 -3.45 3.24
C GLY A 184 7.86 -3.19 4.66
N ALA A 185 7.63 -2.01 5.23
CA ALA A 185 7.99 -1.71 6.61
C ALA A 185 7.24 -2.61 7.61
N ALA A 186 5.95 -2.87 7.38
CA ALA A 186 5.17 -3.83 8.18
C ALA A 186 5.77 -5.24 8.12
N ALA A 187 6.15 -5.71 6.92
CA ALA A 187 6.81 -7.01 6.76
C ALA A 187 8.17 -7.08 7.49
N LEU A 188 8.97 -6.01 7.43
CA LEU A 188 10.22 -5.92 8.19
C LEU A 188 9.98 -5.99 9.70
N ILE A 189 8.99 -5.24 10.21
CA ILE A 189 8.64 -5.24 11.63
C ILE A 189 8.22 -6.65 12.07
N LEU A 190 7.36 -7.33 11.31
CA LEU A 190 6.91 -8.70 11.59
C LEU A 190 8.07 -9.71 11.54
N SER A 191 9.06 -9.51 10.64
CA SER A 191 10.24 -10.37 10.59
C SER A 191 11.11 -10.28 11.85
N LYS A 192 11.15 -9.10 12.49
CA LYS A 192 11.88 -8.87 13.74
C LYS A 192 11.05 -9.22 14.99
N HIS A 193 9.74 -9.01 14.92
CA HIS A 193 8.78 -9.23 15.99
C HIS A 193 7.66 -10.17 15.54
N PRO A 194 7.94 -11.47 15.35
CA PRO A 194 6.99 -12.42 14.76
C PRO A 194 5.76 -12.69 15.63
N THR A 195 5.76 -12.27 16.89
CA THR A 195 4.62 -12.39 17.80
C THR A 195 3.74 -11.14 17.85
N TRP A 196 4.12 -10.06 17.14
CA TRP A 196 3.33 -8.84 17.12
C TRP A 196 2.09 -9.01 16.24
N THR A 197 0.98 -8.49 16.75
CA THR A 197 -0.28 -8.38 16.00
C THR A 197 -0.22 -7.22 15.00
N ASN A 198 -1.10 -7.25 13.99
CA ASN A 198 -1.27 -6.12 13.08
C ASN A 198 -1.55 -4.78 13.79
N ALA A 199 -2.28 -4.80 14.91
CA ALA A 199 -2.53 -3.61 15.72
C ALA A 199 -1.24 -3.03 16.30
N GLN A 200 -0.34 -3.87 16.82
CA GLN A 200 0.98 -3.44 17.31
C GLN A 200 1.87 -2.91 16.18
N VAL A 201 1.84 -3.56 15.02
CA VAL A 201 2.62 -3.09 13.85
C VAL A 201 2.11 -1.73 13.38
N ARG A 202 0.79 -1.55 13.25
CA ARG A 202 0.17 -0.26 12.90
C ARG A 202 0.52 0.81 13.92
N ASP A 203 0.34 0.52 15.21
CA ASP A 203 0.65 1.46 16.29
C ASP A 203 2.11 1.91 16.25
N ARG A 204 3.06 1.00 15.98
CA ARG A 204 4.48 1.35 15.86
C ARG A 204 4.77 2.19 14.62
N LEU A 205 4.19 1.85 13.47
CA LEU A 205 4.34 2.66 12.25
C LEU A 205 3.83 4.09 12.45
N GLU A 206 2.70 4.27 13.16
CA GLU A 206 2.10 5.57 13.44
C GLU A 206 2.80 6.35 14.56
N SER A 207 3.05 5.71 15.70
CA SER A 207 3.57 6.36 16.92
C SER A 207 5.04 6.74 16.82
N THR A 208 5.81 6.08 15.95
CA THR A 208 7.21 6.44 15.67
C THR A 208 7.39 7.17 14.35
N ALA A 209 6.30 7.58 13.69
CA ALA A 209 6.38 8.40 12.50
C ALA A 209 7.05 9.75 12.82
N THR A 210 7.85 10.24 11.88
CA THR A 210 8.47 11.57 11.98
C THR A 210 7.44 12.62 11.62
N TYR A 211 7.03 13.43 12.60
CA TYR A 211 6.03 14.49 12.41
C TYR A 211 6.44 15.49 11.31
N LEU A 212 5.55 15.75 10.36
CA LEU A 212 5.80 16.62 9.19
C LEU A 212 4.89 17.86 9.13
N GLY A 213 3.95 18.02 10.06
CA GLY A 213 3.00 19.13 10.07
C GLY A 213 1.57 18.68 10.37
N ASN A 214 0.60 19.50 9.97
CA ASN A 214 -0.82 19.28 10.26
C ASN A 214 -1.28 17.88 9.79
N SER A 215 -1.91 17.13 10.70
CA SER A 215 -2.35 15.76 10.47
C SER A 215 -3.37 15.60 9.35
N PHE A 216 -4.15 16.63 9.03
CA PHE A 216 -5.02 16.62 7.85
C PHE A 216 -4.26 16.40 6.54
N TYR A 217 -2.99 16.81 6.49
CA TYR A 217 -2.13 16.71 5.30
C TYR A 217 -1.06 15.62 5.39
N TYR A 218 -0.72 15.19 6.60
CA TYR A 218 0.43 14.31 6.85
C TYR A 218 0.12 13.12 7.76
N GLY A 219 -1.11 12.97 8.27
CA GLY A 219 -1.40 12.00 9.33
C GLY A 219 -0.45 12.18 10.51
N LYS A 220 0.23 11.11 10.93
CA LYS A 220 1.29 11.14 11.94
C LYS A 220 2.67 11.51 11.37
N GLY A 221 2.82 11.56 10.05
CA GLY A 221 4.04 11.95 9.35
C GLY A 221 4.73 10.80 8.62
N LEU A 222 6.04 10.95 8.35
CA LEU A 222 6.82 9.98 7.57
C LEU A 222 7.12 8.72 8.39
N ILE A 223 6.82 7.54 7.83
CA ILE A 223 7.19 6.28 8.48
C ILE A 223 8.70 6.19 8.75
N ASN A 224 9.08 5.65 9.91
CA ASN A 224 10.46 5.37 10.26
C ASN A 224 10.58 3.92 10.74
N VAL A 225 10.90 3.01 9.82
CA VAL A 225 10.94 1.57 10.12
C VAL A 225 12.02 1.21 11.15
N GLN A 226 13.13 1.95 11.18
CA GLN A 226 14.17 1.74 12.19
C GLN A 226 13.62 2.00 13.59
N ALA A 227 12.89 3.10 13.79
CA ALA A 227 12.27 3.42 15.06
C ALA A 227 11.10 2.47 15.39
N ALA A 228 10.27 2.13 14.40
CA ALA A 228 9.10 1.27 14.58
C ALA A 228 9.47 -0.16 14.99
N ALA A 229 10.58 -0.68 14.43
CA ALA A 229 11.06 -2.02 14.70
C ALA A 229 12.00 -2.09 15.92
N GLN A 230 12.29 -1.01 16.64
CA GLN A 230 12.99 -1.08 17.94
C GLN A 230 12.07 -1.65 19.01
#